data_AF-A0A1G8DZ67-F1
#
_entry.id   AF-A0A1G8DZ67-F1
#
_cell.length_a   1.000
_cell.length_b   1.000
_cell.length_c   1.000
_cell.angle_alpha   90.00
_cell.angle_beta   90.00
_cell.angle_gamma   90.00
#
_symmetry.space_group_name_H-M   'P 1'
#
loop_
_entity.id
_entity.type
_entity.pdbx_description
1 polymer ?
#
loop_
_entity_poly.entity_id
_entity_poly.type
_entity_poly.pdbx_seq_one_letter_code
_entity_poly.pdbx_strand_id
1 'polypeptide(L)'
;MTNYKSILIVSMPVLAATLFFTACQQPSKQTERTEHIEEAPATAMHDSIAVVTFQPEGGGWGFKINKGSHNYIEQPFIPVIMGRTPFKTEADARKVGELLAAKLRKNPGGLPDLTRQELLDMKIAGVE
;
A
#
# COMPACT_ATOMS: atom_id res chain seq x y z
N MET A 1 -42.57 29.36 53.59
CA MET A 1 -42.34 28.57 54.81
C MET A 1 -40.87 28.23 54.89
N THR A 2 -40.22 28.86 55.88
CA THR A 2 -39.03 28.44 56.66
C THR A 2 -37.85 27.70 56.01
N ASN A 3 -36.74 28.43 55.99
CA ASN A 3 -35.35 28.00 55.83
C ASN A 3 -34.87 27.05 56.95
N TYR A 4 -33.90 26.18 56.62
CA TYR A 4 -32.88 25.65 57.54
C TYR A 4 -31.57 25.57 56.72
N LYS A 5 -30.60 26.47 56.87
CA LYS A 5 -29.59 26.65 57.93
C LYS A 5 -28.73 25.40 58.16
N SER A 6 -27.45 25.60 57.81
CA SER A 6 -26.29 24.72 57.85
C SER A 6 -26.10 23.94 59.15
N ILE A 7 -25.62 22.70 59.03
CA ILE A 7 -24.96 21.99 60.12
C ILE A 7 -23.65 21.41 59.57
N LEU A 8 -22.55 21.93 60.12
CA LEU A 8 -21.18 21.42 60.04
C LEU A 8 -21.10 20.17 60.92
N ILE A 9 -20.60 19.04 60.39
CA ILE A 9 -19.92 18.04 61.24
C ILE A 9 -18.66 17.54 60.52
N VAL A 10 -17.56 17.75 61.24
CA VAL A 10 -16.18 17.38 61.04
C VAL A 10 -16.02 15.86 61.20
N SER A 11 -15.28 15.18 60.30
CA SER A 11 -14.21 14.23 60.67
C SER A 11 -13.63 13.49 59.44
N MET A 12 -12.42 13.90 59.06
CA MET A 12 -11.37 12.95 58.68
C MET A 12 -10.95 12.16 59.94
N PRO A 13 -10.17 11.06 59.84
CA PRO A 13 -9.93 10.13 58.74
C PRO A 13 -10.01 8.67 59.27
N VAL A 14 -9.45 7.70 58.53
CA VAL A 14 -8.89 6.40 58.97
C VAL A 14 -9.50 5.21 58.23
N LEU A 15 -8.87 4.91 57.11
CA LEU A 15 -8.26 3.61 56.79
C LEU A 15 -8.94 2.39 57.44
N ALA A 16 -9.85 1.75 56.69
CA ALA A 16 -10.30 0.40 56.99
C ALA A 16 -10.24 -0.48 55.71
N ALA A 17 -9.27 -1.39 55.78
CA ALA A 17 -9.16 -2.71 55.18
C ALA A 17 -10.31 -3.26 54.32
N THR A 18 -9.90 -3.73 53.14
CA THR A 18 -10.28 -5.00 52.47
C THR A 18 -11.77 -5.32 52.28
N LEU A 19 -12.20 -5.30 51.01
CA LEU A 19 -13.20 -6.24 50.50
C LEU A 19 -12.62 -7.00 49.30
N PHE A 20 -12.56 -8.32 49.48
CA PHE A 20 -12.39 -9.31 48.43
C PHE A 20 -13.45 -9.14 47.35
N PHE A 21 -13.04 -9.11 46.09
CA PHE A 21 -13.86 -9.69 45.01
C PHE A 21 -12.95 -10.57 44.14
N THR A 22 -13.14 -11.87 44.30
CA THR A 22 -12.67 -12.92 43.42
C THR A 22 -13.30 -12.70 42.04
N ALA A 23 -12.48 -12.39 41.04
CA ALA A 23 -12.89 -12.39 39.64
C ALA A 23 -11.98 -13.35 38.87
N CYS A 24 -12.61 -14.31 38.21
CA CYS A 24 -12.01 -15.48 37.57
C CYS A 24 -10.90 -15.15 36.57
N GLN A 25 -9.88 -16.02 36.53
CA GLN A 25 -8.94 -16.13 35.42
C GLN A 25 -9.63 -16.77 34.20
N GLN A 26 -9.53 -16.14 33.03
CA GLN A 26 -9.18 -16.85 31.80
C GLN A 26 -8.46 -15.87 30.84
N PRO A 27 -7.36 -16.28 30.17
CA PRO A 27 -6.45 -15.36 29.51
C PRO A 27 -6.94 -15.02 28.10
N SER A 28 -7.19 -13.75 27.85
CA SER A 28 -7.10 -13.16 26.51
C SER A 28 -5.95 -12.16 26.52
N LYS A 29 -4.90 -12.49 25.76
CA LYS A 29 -3.83 -11.57 25.39
C LYS A 29 -4.46 -10.37 24.69
N GLN A 30 -4.34 -9.16 25.26
CA GLN A 30 -3.77 -7.95 24.62
C GLN A 30 -3.83 -6.74 25.57
N THR A 31 -2.67 -6.45 26.18
CA THR A 31 -2.29 -5.23 26.94
C THR A 31 -2.38 -3.99 26.03
N GLU A 32 -3.18 -2.96 26.32
CA GLU A 32 -3.02 -1.81 27.25
C GLU A 32 -2.26 -0.59 26.67
N ARG A 33 -3.03 0.50 26.53
CA ARG A 33 -2.78 1.96 26.47
C ARG A 33 -1.38 2.59 26.28
N THR A 34 -1.42 3.60 25.41
CA THR A 34 -0.82 4.95 25.50
C THR A 34 0.62 5.20 25.00
N GLU A 35 0.66 6.14 24.05
CA GLU A 35 1.75 7.03 23.63
C GLU A 35 2.93 6.49 22.80
N HIS A 36 3.11 7.19 21.67
CA HIS A 36 4.36 7.36 20.93
C HIS A 36 4.86 6.16 20.12
N ILE A 37 4.18 5.88 19.01
CA ILE A 37 4.95 5.68 17.77
C ILE A 37 4.86 7.02 17.06
N GLU A 38 5.89 7.81 17.34
CA GLU A 38 6.51 8.73 16.39
C GLU A 38 6.01 8.44 14.98
N GLU A 39 5.30 9.39 14.39
CA GLU A 39 5.17 9.46 12.94
C GLU A 39 6.60 9.39 12.43
N ALA A 40 7.06 8.17 12.13
CA ALA A 40 8.28 7.98 11.38
C ALA A 40 8.07 8.90 10.19
N PRO A 41 8.97 9.88 9.96
CA PRO A 41 8.78 10.79 8.86
C PRO A 41 8.48 9.88 7.68
N ALA A 42 7.44 10.21 6.92
CA ALA A 42 7.24 9.66 5.59
C ALA A 42 8.52 9.99 4.84
N THR A 43 9.54 9.16 5.07
CA THR A 43 10.92 9.35 4.70
C THR A 43 10.80 9.02 3.25
N ALA A 44 10.66 10.09 2.45
CA ALA A 44 10.28 10.06 1.06
C ALA A 44 10.77 8.75 0.45
N MET A 45 9.86 7.78 0.29
CA MET A 45 10.23 6.52 -0.34
C MET A 45 10.69 6.96 -1.71
N HIS A 46 12.01 6.94 -1.92
CA HIS A 46 12.61 7.33 -3.18
C HIS A 46 11.82 6.63 -4.28
N ASP A 47 11.38 7.43 -5.25
CA ASP A 47 10.49 7.11 -6.38
C ASP A 47 11.07 5.95 -7.20
N SER A 48 11.06 4.76 -6.61
CA SER A 48 11.74 3.59 -7.11
C SER A 48 10.80 2.96 -8.10
N ILE A 49 11.22 3.02 -9.37
CA ILE A 49 10.48 2.47 -10.49
C ILE A 49 11.04 1.09 -10.78
N ALA A 50 10.21 0.06 -10.65
CA ALA A 50 10.57 -1.34 -10.89
C ALA A 50 9.60 -2.01 -11.84
N VAL A 51 10.11 -2.77 -12.81
CA VAL A 51 9.33 -3.56 -13.75
C VAL A 51 9.26 -5.00 -13.26
N VAL A 52 8.06 -5.57 -13.26
CA VAL A 52 7.82 -6.98 -12.90
C VAL A 52 6.99 -7.62 -13.99
N THR A 53 7.46 -8.73 -14.51
CA THR A 53 6.74 -9.56 -15.49
C THR A 53 5.82 -10.55 -14.78
N PHE A 54 4.71 -10.91 -15.42
CA PHE A 54 3.75 -11.88 -14.89
C PHE A 54 3.02 -12.60 -16.03
N GLN A 55 2.32 -13.69 -15.72
CA GLN A 55 1.45 -14.40 -16.65
C GLN A 55 -0.02 -14.12 -16.30
N PRO A 56 -0.81 -13.52 -17.21
CA PRO A 56 -2.23 -13.27 -16.97
C PRO A 56 -3.06 -14.56 -17.09
N GLU A 57 -4.30 -14.51 -16.61
CA GLU A 57 -5.29 -15.56 -16.86
C GLU A 57 -5.52 -15.69 -18.38
N GLY A 58 -5.42 -16.91 -18.90
CA GLY A 58 -5.43 -17.18 -20.35
C GLY A 58 -4.06 -17.33 -21.00
N GLY A 59 -2.97 -17.14 -20.24
CA GLY A 59 -1.61 -17.44 -20.67
C GLY A 59 -0.89 -16.29 -21.39
N GLY A 60 0.32 -16.58 -21.86
CA GLY A 60 1.23 -15.56 -22.37
C GLY A 60 1.86 -14.74 -21.24
N TRP A 61 2.28 -13.51 -21.54
CA TRP A 61 3.00 -12.63 -20.63
C TRP A 61 2.44 -11.21 -20.63
N GLY A 62 2.55 -10.57 -19.48
CA GLY A 62 2.31 -9.15 -19.26
C GLY A 62 3.39 -8.56 -18.36
N PHE A 63 3.31 -7.26 -18.12
CA PHE A 63 4.20 -6.58 -17.18
C PHE A 63 3.43 -5.58 -16.32
N LYS A 64 3.98 -5.28 -15.16
CA LYS A 64 3.58 -4.16 -14.32
C LYS A 64 4.77 -3.30 -13.96
N ILE A 65 4.51 -2.01 -13.74
CA ILE A 65 5.47 -1.04 -13.26
C ILE A 65 5.02 -0.60 -11.88
N ASN A 66 5.83 -0.87 -10.88
CA ASN A 66 5.62 -0.38 -9.52
C ASN A 66 6.39 0.93 -9.34
N LYS A 67 5.77 1.88 -8.65
CA LYS A 67 6.37 3.15 -8.22
C LYS A 67 6.29 3.20 -6.70
N GLY A 68 7.41 2.91 -6.03
CA GLY A 68 7.41 2.59 -4.60
C GLY A 68 6.54 1.36 -4.32
N SER A 69 5.60 1.47 -3.39
CA SER A 69 4.65 0.40 -3.03
C SER A 69 3.41 0.33 -3.93
N HIS A 70 3.26 1.25 -4.89
CA HIS A 70 2.06 1.35 -5.71
C HIS A 70 2.23 0.68 -7.07
N ASN A 71 1.27 -0.16 -7.47
CA ASN A 71 1.16 -0.69 -8.84
C ASN A 71 0.69 0.44 -9.77
N TYR A 72 1.62 1.03 -10.51
CA TYR A 72 1.39 2.27 -11.26
C TYR A 72 0.86 2.00 -12.68
N ILE A 73 1.39 0.98 -13.35
CA ILE A 73 0.93 0.54 -14.68
C ILE A 73 0.83 -0.98 -14.64
N GLU A 74 -0.30 -1.53 -15.10
CA GLU A 74 -0.46 -2.97 -15.32
C GLU A 74 -0.94 -3.21 -16.74
N GLN A 75 -0.17 -3.99 -17.50
CA GLN A 75 -0.42 -4.25 -18.91
C GLN A 75 -0.32 -5.76 -19.17
N PRO A 76 -1.46 -6.47 -19.13
CA PRO A 76 -1.51 -7.90 -19.46
C PRO A 76 -1.41 -8.17 -20.98
N PHE A 77 -1.59 -7.13 -21.82
CA PHE A 77 -1.63 -7.24 -23.27
C PHE A 77 -0.65 -6.27 -23.94
N ILE A 78 -0.30 -6.53 -25.20
CA ILE A 78 0.58 -5.66 -25.99
C ILE A 78 -0.14 -4.33 -26.22
N PRO A 79 0.45 -3.20 -25.79
CA PRO A 79 -0.12 -1.88 -26.03
C PRO A 79 -0.05 -1.49 -27.51
N VAL A 80 -0.83 -0.48 -27.93
CA VAL A 80 -0.79 0.11 -29.28
C VAL A 80 -1.24 -0.82 -30.44
N ILE A 81 -1.63 -2.06 -30.14
CA ILE A 81 -2.29 -2.96 -31.08
C ILE A 81 -3.72 -3.24 -30.64
N MET A 82 -4.58 -3.59 -31.59
CA MET A 82 -5.97 -3.94 -31.28
C MET A 82 -6.06 -5.38 -30.77
N GLY A 83 -7.00 -5.61 -29.84
CA GLY A 83 -7.28 -6.93 -29.28
C GLY A 83 -6.67 -7.15 -27.90
N ARG A 84 -6.89 -8.36 -27.35
CA ARG A 84 -6.38 -8.79 -26.03
C ARG A 84 -5.24 -9.79 -26.22
N THR A 85 -4.21 -9.36 -26.95
CA THR A 85 -3.07 -10.21 -27.29
C THR A 85 -1.98 -10.07 -26.22
N PRO A 86 -1.70 -11.11 -25.43
CA PRO A 86 -0.60 -11.08 -24.47
C PRO A 86 0.75 -11.15 -25.19
N PHE A 87 1.82 -10.77 -24.51
CA PHE A 87 3.17 -10.96 -25.03
C PHE A 87 3.48 -12.45 -25.16
N LYS A 88 4.13 -12.86 -26.26
CA LYS A 88 4.52 -14.26 -26.46
C LYS A 88 5.62 -14.70 -25.48
N THR A 89 6.52 -13.78 -25.10
CA THR A 89 7.66 -14.07 -24.23
C THR A 89 7.73 -13.09 -23.07
N GLU A 90 8.27 -13.56 -21.95
CA GLU A 90 8.59 -12.70 -20.80
C GLU A 90 9.56 -11.59 -21.17
N ALA A 91 10.54 -11.91 -22.02
CA ALA A 91 11.57 -10.97 -22.44
C ALA A 91 10.97 -9.77 -23.18
N ASP A 92 9.97 -9.99 -24.04
CA ASP A 92 9.30 -8.91 -24.76
C ASP A 92 8.44 -8.05 -23.84
N ALA A 93 7.70 -8.68 -22.91
CA ALA A 93 6.97 -7.94 -21.88
C ALA A 93 7.90 -7.07 -21.02
N ARG A 94 9.06 -7.62 -20.61
CA ARG A 94 10.08 -6.89 -19.84
C ARG A 94 10.68 -5.74 -20.65
N LYS A 95 11.03 -5.92 -21.92
CA LYS A 95 11.57 -4.85 -22.77
C LYS A 95 10.63 -3.64 -22.83
N VAL A 96 9.34 -3.89 -23.09
CA VAL A 96 8.34 -2.82 -23.18
C VAL A 96 8.14 -2.15 -21.82
N GLY A 97 8.06 -2.94 -20.74
CA GLY A 97 8.00 -2.41 -19.38
C GLY A 97 9.20 -1.52 -19.03
N GLU A 98 10.42 -1.93 -19.39
CA GLU A 98 11.63 -1.14 -19.14
C GLU A 98 11.70 0.14 -19.97
N LEU A 99 11.22 0.13 -21.22
CA LEU A 99 11.10 1.34 -22.03
C LEU A 99 10.17 2.36 -21.36
N LEU A 100 8.98 1.91 -20.93
CA LEU A 100 8.02 2.76 -20.22
C LEU A 100 8.59 3.24 -18.88
N ALA A 101 9.26 2.37 -18.12
CA ALA A 101 9.94 2.75 -16.88
C ALA A 101 11.03 3.79 -17.11
N ALA A 102 11.82 3.67 -18.20
CA ALA A 102 12.80 4.68 -18.57
C ALA A 102 12.15 6.03 -18.93
N LYS A 103 11.01 6.02 -19.63
CA LYS A 103 10.23 7.24 -19.92
C LYS A 103 9.68 7.88 -18.65
N LEU A 104 9.18 7.08 -17.71
CA LEU A 104 8.72 7.54 -16.39
C LEU A 104 9.86 8.15 -15.58
N ARG A 105 11.05 7.53 -15.57
CA ARG A 105 12.22 8.11 -14.88
C ARG A 105 12.61 9.48 -15.46
N LYS A 106 12.42 9.69 -16.77
CA LYS A 106 12.66 10.99 -17.44
C LYS A 106 11.57 12.02 -17.14
N ASN A 107 10.33 11.60 -16.96
CA ASN A 107 9.19 12.47 -16.63
C ASN A 107 8.28 11.82 -15.56
N PRO A 108 8.65 11.90 -14.26
CA PRO A 108 8.01 11.11 -13.19
C PRO A 108 6.53 11.41 -12.93
N GLY A 109 6.04 12.56 -13.40
CA GLY A 109 4.64 12.98 -13.26
C GLY A 109 3.81 12.84 -14.55
N GLY A 110 4.42 12.40 -15.66
CA GLY A 110 3.73 12.25 -16.93
C GLY A 110 3.28 10.82 -17.20
N LEU A 111 2.21 10.68 -17.99
CA LEU A 111 1.82 9.39 -18.54
C LEU A 111 2.78 9.05 -19.70
N PRO A 112 3.50 7.92 -19.66
CA PRO A 112 4.49 7.60 -20.67
C PRO A 112 3.78 7.20 -21.96
N ASP A 113 4.10 7.89 -23.05
CA ASP A 113 3.63 7.52 -24.38
C ASP A 113 4.38 6.28 -24.90
N LEU A 114 3.74 5.54 -25.80
CA LEU A 114 4.34 4.41 -26.49
C LEU A 114 3.75 4.32 -27.90
N THR A 115 4.64 4.25 -28.90
CA THR A 115 4.23 4.18 -30.30
C THR A 115 4.39 2.76 -30.85
N ARG A 116 3.63 2.45 -31.92
CA ARG A 116 3.79 1.19 -32.67
C ARG A 116 5.20 1.05 -33.22
N GLN A 117 5.78 2.15 -33.70
CA GLN A 117 7.12 2.15 -34.28
C GLN A 117 8.17 1.68 -33.27
N GLU A 118 8.12 2.18 -32.03
CA GLU A 118 9.03 1.72 -30.96
C GLU A 118 8.92 0.21 -30.69
N LEU A 119 7.70 -0.35 -30.74
CA LEU A 119 7.50 -1.79 -30.59
C LEU A 119 8.09 -2.59 -31.77
N LEU A 120 7.96 -2.07 -33.00
CA LEU A 120 8.57 -2.68 -34.20
C LEU A 120 10.11 -2.62 -34.14
N ASP A 121 10.68 -1.48 -33.75
CA ASP A 121 12.13 -1.30 -33.58
C ASP A 121 12.71 -2.25 -32.51
N MET A 122 11.96 -2.51 -31.44
CA MET A 122 12.31 -3.50 -30.41
C MET A 122 12.09 -4.96 -30.83
N LYS A 123 11.51 -5.19 -32.00
CA LYS A 123 11.16 -6.51 -32.56
C LYS A 123 10.26 -7.31 -31.63
N ILE A 124 9.23 -6.65 -31.08
CA ILE A 124 8.22 -7.30 -30.24
C ILE A 124 7.33 -8.19 -31.10
N ALA A 125 7.27 -9.48 -30.79
CA ALA A 125 6.47 -10.42 -31.56
C ALA A 125 4.96 -10.11 -31.47
N GLY A 126 4.26 -10.18 -32.62
CA GLY A 126 2.80 -9.94 -32.68
C GLY A 126 2.39 -8.48 -32.88
N VAL A 127 3.33 -7.60 -33.21
CA VAL A 127 3.08 -6.18 -33.55
C VAL A 127 3.08 -5.92 -35.07
N GLU A 128 3.59 -6.90 -35.83
CA GLU A 128 3.66 -6.95 -37.30
C GLU A 128 2.30 -6.95 -38.01
#